data_AF-A0A6J6RNR6-F1
#
_entry.id   AF-A0A6J6RNR6-F1
#
_cell.length_a   1.000
_cell.length_b   1.000
_cell.length_c   1.000
_cell.angle_alpha   90.00
_cell.angle_beta   90.00
_cell.angle_gamma   90.00
#
_symmetry.space_group_name_H-M   'P 1'
#
loop_
_entity.id
_entity.type
_entity.pdbx_description
1 polymer ?
#
loop_
_entity_poly.entity_id
_entity_poly.type
_entity_poly.pdbx_seq_one_letter_code
_entity_poly.pdbx_strand_id
1 'polypeptide(L)'
;MTGQGIVAFVILRGGIEHANGDELNLQLRNHVAKEIGAIAKPRQILIVNELPKTRSGKIMRRLLRDVAEDRVVGDATTLADPNVMKLISQGLQSAKDED
;
A
#
# COMPACT_ATOMS: atom_id res chain seq x y z
N MET A 1 9.54 9.97 -18.86
CA MET A 1 10.25 8.84 -18.23
C MET A 1 9.24 8.02 -17.43
N THR A 2 8.73 6.91 -17.94
CA THR A 2 7.97 5.96 -17.11
C THR A 2 8.93 4.92 -16.59
N GLY A 3 9.53 5.20 -15.43
CA GLY A 3 10.31 4.23 -14.67
C GLY A 3 9.44 3.48 -13.67
N GLN A 4 9.96 2.40 -13.08
CA GLN A 4 9.29 1.73 -11.97
C GLN A 4 9.38 2.58 -10.69
N GLY A 5 8.34 2.53 -9.86
CA GLY A 5 8.25 3.21 -8.57
C GLY A 5 7.89 2.25 -7.45
N ILE A 6 8.39 2.53 -6.24
CA ILE A 6 8.03 1.77 -5.05
C ILE A 6 6.71 2.30 -4.50
N VAL A 7 5.75 1.40 -4.31
CA VAL A 7 4.49 1.65 -3.60
C VAL A 7 4.54 0.87 -2.30
N ALA A 8 4.29 1.55 -1.18
CA ALA A 8 4.26 0.94 0.14
C ALA A 8 2.83 0.85 0.67
N PHE A 9 2.45 -0.31 1.20
CA PHE A 9 1.17 -0.53 1.89
C PHE A 9 1.48 -0.72 3.38
N VAL A 10 0.90 0.11 4.24
CA VAL A 10 1.26 0.22 5.64
C VAL A 10 0.01 0.05 6.51
N ILE A 11 0.09 -0.84 7.50
CA ILE A 11 -0.92 -0.96 8.56
C ILE A 11 -0.34 -0.29 9.80
N LEU A 12 -1.07 0.68 10.36
CA LEU A 12 -0.72 1.29 11.64
C LEU A 12 -1.17 0.40 12.80
N ARG A 13 -0.38 0.38 13.88
CA ARG A 13 -0.85 -0.22 15.13
C ARG A 13 -1.89 0.71 15.76
N GLY A 14 -2.86 0.13 16.48
CA GLY A 14 -3.91 0.89 17.15
C GLY A 14 -3.36 1.97 18.10
N GLY A 15 -4.14 3.04 18.29
CA GLY A 15 -3.78 4.19 19.13
C GLY A 15 -3.18 5.38 18.37
N ILE A 16 -3.11 5.32 17.03
CA ILE A 16 -2.67 6.43 16.18
C ILE A 16 -3.89 6.96 15.41
N GLU A 17 -4.76 7.69 16.10
CA GLU A 17 -6.00 8.26 15.52
C GLU A 17 -5.77 9.55 14.73
N HIS A 18 -4.59 10.17 14.84
CA HIS A 18 -4.32 11.53 14.33
C HIS A 18 -3.14 11.59 13.36
N ALA A 19 -2.84 10.51 12.64
CA ALA A 19 -1.89 10.59 11.54
C ALA A 19 -2.54 11.38 10.39
N ASN A 20 -2.39 12.70 10.40
CA ASN A 20 -2.58 13.51 9.20
C ASN A 20 -1.77 12.83 8.07
N GLY A 21 -2.49 12.34 7.05
CA GLY A 21 -1.95 11.41 6.06
C GLY A 21 -0.63 11.89 5.46
N ASP A 22 -0.55 13.18 5.15
CA ASP A 22 0.61 13.77 4.49
C ASP A 22 1.85 13.86 5.36
N GLU A 23 1.69 14.26 6.63
CA GLU A 23 2.83 14.38 7.55
C GLU A 23 3.40 12.99 7.85
N LEU A 24 2.53 12.02 8.14
CA LEU A 24 2.96 10.65 8.36
C LEU A 24 3.62 10.06 7.10
N ASN A 25 3.02 10.28 5.93
CA ASN A 25 3.59 9.81 4.66
C ASN A 25 4.97 10.43 4.43
N LEU A 26 5.15 11.73 4.70
CA LEU A 26 6.45 12.40 4.57
C LEU A 26 7.48 11.80 5.54
N GLN A 27 7.10 11.60 6.81
CA GLN A 27 7.95 10.98 7.82
C GLN A 27 8.41 9.57 7.41
N LEU A 28 7.48 8.72 6.96
CA LEU A 28 7.78 7.36 6.51
C LEU A 28 8.69 7.36 5.26
N ARG A 29 8.41 8.22 4.27
CA ARG A 29 9.25 8.34 3.06
C ARG A 29 10.67 8.80 3.41
N ASN A 30 10.80 9.77 4.31
CA ASN A 30 12.10 10.27 4.75
C ASN A 30 12.85 9.24 5.60
N HIS A 31 12.14 8.45 6.40
CA HIS A 31 12.74 7.34 7.15
C HIS A 31 13.36 6.31 6.20
N VAL A 32 12.63 5.84 5.18
CA VAL A 32 13.19 4.90 4.20
C VAL A 32 14.40 5.48 3.46
N ALA A 33 14.34 6.76 3.08
CA ALA A 33 15.45 7.43 2.42
C ALA A 33 16.69 7.54 3.31
N LYS A 34 16.51 7.71 4.62
CA LYS A 34 17.60 7.73 5.61
C LYS A 34 18.21 6.35 5.82
N GLU A 35 17.39 5.30 5.96
CA GLU A 35 17.85 3.96 6.30
C GLU A 35 18.44 3.19 5.10
N ILE A 36 17.91 3.40 3.89
CA ILE A 36 18.28 2.63 2.69
C ILE A 36 18.90 3.52 1.61
N GLY A 37 18.47 4.77 1.51
CA GLY A 37 18.93 5.73 0.50
C GLY A 37 17.80 6.26 -0.39
N ALA A 38 18.07 7.36 -1.10
CA ALA A 38 17.08 8.08 -1.91
C ALA A 38 16.42 7.21 -3.00
N ILE A 39 17.15 6.22 -3.54
CA ILE A 39 16.63 5.29 -4.55
C ILE A 39 15.48 4.40 -4.04
N ALA A 40 15.41 4.16 -2.72
CA ALA A 40 14.41 3.32 -2.10
C ALA A 40 13.19 4.11 -1.60
N LYS A 41 13.21 5.45 -1.72
CA LYS A 41 12.13 6.31 -1.26
C LYS A 41 10.81 5.92 -1.96
N PRO A 42 9.77 5.51 -1.21
CA PRO A 42 8.48 5.20 -1.81
C PRO A 42 7.93 6.41 -2.57
N ARG A 43 7.42 6.17 -3.77
CA ARG A 43 6.68 7.18 -4.53
C ARG A 43 5.32 7.42 -3.91
N GLN A 44 4.65 6.34 -3.50
CA GLN A 44 3.34 6.36 -2.87
C GLN A 44 3.37 5.51 -1.60
N ILE A 45 2.70 5.97 -0.56
CA ILE A 45 2.44 5.23 0.66
C ILE A 45 0.93 5.22 0.88
N LEU A 46 0.37 4.03 1.09
CA LEU A 46 -1.03 3.84 1.39
C LEU A 46 -1.18 3.24 2.77
N ILE A 47 -1.88 3.97 3.63
CA ILE A 47 -2.33 3.44 4.91
C ILE A 47 -3.56 2.58 4.64
N VAL A 48 -3.51 1.32 5.05
CA VAL A 48 -4.58 0.33 4.86
C VAL A 48 -4.90 -0.33 6.19
N ASN A 49 -6.17 -0.73 6.35
CA ASN A 49 -6.60 -1.44 7.55
C ASN A 49 -6.11 -2.90 7.55
N GLU A 50 -5.97 -3.50 6.37
CA GLU A 50 -5.56 -4.89 6.22
C GLU A 50 -4.82 -5.12 4.89
N LEU A 51 -4.07 -6.23 4.82
CA LEU A 51 -3.36 -6.69 3.63
C LEU A 51 -3.93 -8.01 3.13
N PRO A 52 -3.93 -8.27 1.81
CA PRO A 52 -4.38 -9.54 1.26
C PRO A 52 -3.48 -10.67 1.74
N LYS A 53 -4.03 -11.54 2.59
CA LYS A 53 -3.33 -12.70 3.14
C LYS A 53 -4.01 -13.99 2.72
N THR A 54 -3.21 -15.02 2.46
CA THR A 54 -3.71 -16.38 2.31
C THR A 54 -4.28 -16.89 3.64
N ARG A 55 -5.01 -18.01 3.60
CA ARG A 55 -5.43 -18.73 4.82
C ARG A 55 -4.28 -19.16 5.75
N SER A 56 -3.05 -19.21 5.23
CA SER A 56 -1.81 -19.46 6.01
C SER A 56 -1.12 -18.18 6.50
N GLY A 57 -1.73 -17.00 6.29
CA GLY A 57 -1.21 -15.71 6.72
C GLY A 57 -0.16 -15.09 5.79
N LYS A 58 0.18 -15.72 4.66
CA LYS A 58 1.17 -15.17 3.72
C LYS A 58 0.58 -13.98 2.96
N ILE A 59 1.30 -12.87 2.92
CA ILE A 59 0.88 -11.68 2.16
C ILE A 59 0.98 -11.97 0.66
N MET A 60 -0.13 -11.84 -0.06
CA MET A 60 -0.22 -12.00 -1.50
C MET A 60 0.21 -10.72 -2.23
N ARG A 61 1.51 -10.43 -2.19
CA ARG A 61 2.11 -9.21 -2.79
C ARG A 61 1.81 -9.04 -4.28
N ARG A 62 1.56 -10.11 -5.02
CA ARG A 62 1.14 -10.04 -6.43
C ARG A 62 -0.14 -9.22 -6.60
N LEU A 63 -1.14 -9.45 -5.76
CA LEU A 63 -2.42 -8.73 -5.85
C LEU A 63 -2.25 -7.24 -5.53
N LEU A 64 -1.38 -6.90 -4.57
CA LEU A 64 -1.03 -5.51 -4.27
C LEU A 64 -0.39 -4.80 -5.46
N ARG A 65 0.47 -5.51 -6.22
CA ARG A 65 1.05 -5.00 -7.47
C ARG A 65 -0.02 -4.77 -8.53
N ASP A 66 -0.92 -5.73 -8.71
CA ASP A 66 -2.00 -5.63 -9.70
C ASP A 66 -2.84 -4.36 -9.45
N VAL A 67 -3.21 -4.08 -8.20
CA VAL A 67 -3.97 -2.86 -7.85
C VAL A 67 -3.12 -1.58 -8.02
N ALA A 68 -1.86 -1.57 -7.60
CA ALA A 68 -0.99 -0.40 -7.75
C ALA A 68 -0.73 -0.02 -9.22
N GLU A 69 -0.79 -0.99 -10.14
CA GLU A 69 -0.63 -0.80 -11.58
C GLU A 69 -1.97 -0.57 -12.31
N ASP A 70 -3.10 -0.39 -11.60
CA ASP A 70 -4.47 -0.34 -12.17
C ASP A 70 -4.80 -1.52 -13.09
N ARG A 71 -4.27 -2.70 -12.78
CA ARG A 71 -4.53 -3.92 -13.53
C ARG A 71 -5.67 -4.69 -12.93
N VAL A 72 -6.30 -5.53 -13.76
CA VAL A 72 -7.26 -6.52 -13.30
C VAL A 72 -6.57 -7.42 -12.27
N VAL A 73 -7.13 -7.45 -11.07
CA VAL A 73 -6.66 -8.30 -9.98
C VAL A 73 -6.76 -9.77 -10.41
N GLY A 74 -5.63 -10.48 -10.39
CA GLY A 74 -5.62 -11.91 -10.74
C GLY A 74 -6.28 -12.79 -9.67
N ASP A 75 -6.14 -14.12 -9.81
CA ASP A 75 -6.80 -15.09 -8.93
C ASP A 75 -6.54 -14.82 -7.42
N ALA A 76 -7.64 -14.73 -6.68
CA ALA A 76 -7.72 -14.41 -5.25
C ALA A 76 -8.41 -15.53 -4.43
N THR A 77 -8.68 -16.69 -5.02
CA THR A 77 -9.39 -17.83 -4.38
C THR A 77 -8.72 -18.37 -3.10
N THR A 78 -7.44 -18.08 -2.92
CA THR A 78 -6.66 -18.50 -1.74
C THR A 78 -6.64 -17.48 -0.60
N LEU A 79 -7.22 -16.28 -0.82
CA LEU A 79 -7.35 -15.26 0.22
C LEU A 79 -8.22 -15.77 1.37
N ALA A 80 -7.84 -15.34 2.58
CA ALA A 80 -8.69 -15.51 3.75
C ALA A 80 -9.94 -14.64 3.67
N ASP A 81 -9.79 -13.39 3.21
CA ASP A 81 -10.90 -12.47 2.96
C ASP A 81 -10.71 -11.76 1.59
N PRO A 82 -11.58 -12.02 0.60
CA PRO A 82 -11.55 -11.32 -0.68
C PRO A 82 -11.90 -9.82 -0.60
N ASN A 83 -12.65 -9.38 0.41
CA ASN A 83 -13.13 -7.98 0.50
C ASN A 83 -11.98 -6.97 0.67
N VAL A 84 -10.86 -7.42 1.25
CA VAL A 84 -9.65 -6.62 1.42
C VAL A 84 -9.17 -5.98 0.12
N MET A 85 -9.35 -6.67 -1.02
CA MET A 85 -8.93 -6.15 -2.33
C MET A 85 -9.75 -4.93 -2.76
N LYS A 86 -11.05 -4.95 -2.47
CA LYS A 86 -11.95 -3.83 -2.77
C LYS A 86 -11.59 -2.60 -1.94
N LEU A 87 -11.35 -2.79 -0.63
CA LEU A 87 -10.99 -1.70 0.28
C LEU A 87 -9.66 -1.04 -0.13
N ILE A 88 -8.66 -1.83 -0.48
CA ILE A 88 -7.37 -1.31 -0.94
C ILE A 88 -7.52 -0.57 -2.27
N SER A 89 -8.29 -1.10 -3.22
CA SER A 89 -8.52 -0.44 -4.51
C SER A 89 -9.25 0.89 -4.36
N GLN A 90 -10.19 1.01 -3.41
CA GLN A 90 -10.89 2.26 -3.12
C GLN A 90 -9.94 3.30 -2.52
N GLY A 91 -9.11 2.91 -1.55
CA GLY A 91 -8.10 3.81 -0.97
C GLY A 91 -7.07 4.31 -2.00
N LEU A 92 -6.76 3.49 -3.02
CA LEU A 92 -5.89 3.88 -4.14
C LEU A 92 -6.52 4.94 -5.06
N GLN A 93 -7.83 4.92 -5.26
CA GLN A 93 -8.54 5.89 -6.09
C GLN A 93 -8.60 7.25 -5.39
N SER A 94 -8.95 7.29 -4.11
CA SER A 94 -8.96 8.53 -3.33
C SER A 94 -7.59 9.23 -3.29
N ALA A 95 -6.50 8.46 -3.23
CA ALA A 95 -5.14 9.03 -3.21
C ALA A 95 -4.66 9.53 -4.59
N LYS A 96 -5.33 9.18 -5.69
CA LYS A 96 -5.00 9.66 -7.05
C LYS A 96 -5.74 10.94 -7.41
N ASP A 97 -6.88 11.22 -6.78
CA ASP A 97 -7.68 12.41 -7.02
C ASP A 97 -7.12 13.67 -6.32
N GLU A 98 -6.13 13.50 -5.43
CA GLU A 98 -5.48 14.57 -4.64
C GLU A 98 -4.10 15.01 -5.18
N ASP A 99 -3.58 14.37 -6.25
CA ASP A 99 -2.37 14.74 -7.01
C ASP A 99 -2.72 15.45 -8.33
#